data_AF-A0AAU6HHP9-F1
#
_entry.id   AF-A0AAU6HHP9-F1
#
_cell.length_a   1.000
_cell.length_b   1.000
_cell.length_c   1.000
_cell.angle_alpha   90.00
_cell.angle_beta   90.00
_cell.angle_gamma   90.00
#
_symmetry.space_group_name_H-M   'P 1'
#
loop_
_entity.id
_entity.type
_entity.pdbx_description
1 polymer ?
#
loop_
_entity_poly.entity_id
_entity_poly.type
_entity_poly.pdbx_seq_one_letter_code
_entity_poly.pdbx_strand_id
1 'polypeptide(L)'
;MTPNPAPNGPQETPAAGGPATGTAVTPEGTVTVQDPPKPPEQQAGQDARFTAADLERVRQEEKDKLYSRLSKVDERSEALETELKTLREERQAREAEEAQRQQAEQDTAKTKAESEMSAKRLLEERSSEWEKRFEQIQKEREQERAALAKESEYNKLRAYIQERAGAERADIAPELVDLIAGNTPEEVDASIEMLKDKTSQIFQSVQSAQETARSQMRGVAATGYTGNGPTDGEAGSRQLSAEDIKNMPMAEFAKYRSQLLGAASKQSNNRGLFD
;
A
#
# COMPACT_ATOMS: atom_id res chain seq x y z
N MET A 1 -21.59 31.19 34.09
CA MET A 1 -21.86 32.07 32.93
C MET A 1 -22.47 31.17 31.86
N THR A 2 -23.77 30.92 31.94
CA THR A 2 -24.84 31.57 31.14
C THR A 2 -24.81 31.17 29.65
N PRO A 3 -25.98 30.90 29.05
CA PRO A 3 -26.21 29.60 28.41
C PRO A 3 -26.44 29.65 26.89
N ASN A 4 -26.51 28.44 26.33
CA ASN A 4 -27.09 28.04 25.05
C ASN A 4 -28.28 28.91 24.57
N PRO A 5 -28.42 29.09 23.25
CA PRO A 5 -29.69 28.66 22.66
C PRO A 5 -29.53 27.81 21.39
N ALA A 6 -30.35 26.76 21.35
CA ALA A 6 -30.57 25.85 20.24
C ALA A 6 -31.63 26.40 19.26
N PRO A 7 -32.18 25.64 18.29
CA PRO A 7 -32.24 26.02 16.89
C PRO A 7 -33.63 26.48 16.43
N ASN A 8 -33.67 27.28 15.35
CA ASN A 8 -34.90 27.67 14.67
C ASN A 8 -35.38 26.53 13.75
N GLY A 9 -36.43 25.83 14.17
CA GLY A 9 -37.32 25.09 13.29
C GLY A 9 -38.75 25.66 13.40
N PRO A 10 -39.47 25.91 12.30
CA PRO A 10 -40.91 26.11 12.35
C PRO A 10 -41.68 24.78 12.27
N GLN A 11 -42.80 24.80 12.99
CA GLN A 11 -43.60 23.70 13.50
C GLN A 11 -44.57 23.07 12.49
N GLU A 12 -44.98 21.83 12.82
CA GLU A 12 -46.14 21.14 12.25
C GLU A 12 -47.48 21.86 12.54
N THR A 13 -48.45 21.59 11.65
CA THR A 13 -49.87 21.94 11.73
C THR A 13 -50.58 21.23 12.91
N PRO A 14 -51.80 21.66 13.31
CA PRO A 14 -52.98 20.98 12.76
C PRO A 14 -54.25 21.87 12.64
N ALA A 15 -55.30 21.20 12.20
CA ALA A 15 -56.55 21.66 11.63
C ALA A 15 -57.59 22.30 12.56
N ALA A 16 -58.56 22.97 11.89
CA ALA A 16 -60.01 23.02 12.13
C ALA A 16 -60.57 23.63 13.44
N GLY A 17 -61.55 24.52 13.27
CA GLY A 17 -62.47 24.89 14.36
C GLY A 17 -63.29 26.15 14.08
N GLY A 18 -64.48 25.98 13.51
CA GLY A 18 -65.53 27.00 13.46
C GLY A 18 -66.15 27.29 14.85
N PRO A 19 -67.11 28.24 14.92
CA PRO A 19 -67.22 29.22 15.99
C PRO A 19 -68.31 28.91 17.03
N ALA A 20 -68.19 29.44 18.26
CA ALA A 20 -69.34 29.80 19.10
C ALA A 20 -68.96 30.62 20.36
N THR A 21 -69.87 31.55 20.73
CA THR A 21 -70.07 32.25 22.02
C THR A 21 -69.02 33.30 22.44
N GLY A 22 -69.35 34.51 22.95
CA GLY A 22 -70.61 35.18 23.25
C GLY A 22 -70.35 36.49 24.01
N THR A 23 -71.30 37.43 23.90
CA THR A 23 -71.71 38.42 24.93
C THR A 23 -70.94 39.76 25.12
N ALA A 24 -71.76 40.82 25.18
CA ALA A 24 -71.59 42.18 25.78
C ALA A 24 -70.78 43.24 25.01
N VAL A 25 -71.12 44.54 24.96
CA VAL A 25 -72.21 45.43 25.42
C VAL A 25 -72.09 46.74 24.57
N THR A 26 -73.23 47.40 24.32
CA THR A 26 -73.55 48.68 23.62
C THR A 26 -72.90 49.95 24.21
N PRO A 27 -73.11 51.23 23.73
CA PRO A 27 -74.05 51.82 22.72
C PRO A 27 -73.35 52.76 21.68
N GLU A 28 -73.98 53.26 20.60
CA GLU A 28 -74.80 54.49 20.54
C GLU A 28 -75.50 54.67 19.17
N GLY A 29 -76.69 55.28 19.24
CA GLY A 29 -77.52 55.99 18.24
C GLY A 29 -77.23 55.83 16.74
N THR A 30 -78.19 55.51 15.87
CA THR A 30 -79.46 56.25 15.71
C THR A 30 -80.37 55.37 14.82
N VAL A 31 -81.61 55.10 15.27
CA VAL A 31 -82.56 54.26 14.56
C VAL A 31 -83.51 55.15 13.75
N THR A 32 -83.41 55.08 12.42
CA THR A 32 -84.43 55.59 11.51
C THR A 32 -85.56 54.56 11.45
N VAL A 33 -86.72 54.92 12.00
CA VAL A 33 -87.94 54.12 11.93
C VAL A 33 -88.48 54.21 10.50
N GLN A 34 -88.44 53.10 9.77
CA GLN A 34 -89.16 52.95 8.50
C GLN A 34 -90.49 52.23 8.81
N ASP A 35 -91.58 52.91 8.48
CA ASP A 35 -92.95 52.39 8.57
C ASP A 35 -93.09 51.01 7.92
N PRO A 36 -93.82 50.05 8.53
CA PRO A 36 -94.12 48.79 7.88
C PRO A 36 -95.11 49.02 6.72
N PRO A 37 -94.83 48.55 5.50
CA PRO A 37 -95.83 48.57 4.44
C PRO A 37 -96.98 47.64 4.81
N LYS A 38 -98.19 48.19 4.65
CA LYS A 38 -99.50 47.53 4.79
C LYS A 38 -99.48 46.10 4.20
N PRO A 39 -99.89 45.07 4.96
CA PRO A 39 -99.97 43.70 4.45
C PRO A 39 -100.91 43.64 3.24
N PRO A 40 -100.51 43.06 2.10
CA PRO A 40 -101.46 42.78 1.04
C PRO A 40 -102.45 41.72 1.54
N GLU A 41 -103.73 41.99 1.30
CA GLU A 41 -104.85 41.13 1.63
C GLU A 41 -104.63 39.71 1.09
N GLN A 42 -104.61 38.74 2.00
CA GLN A 42 -104.69 37.32 1.67
C GLN A 42 -106.02 37.08 0.95
N GLN A 43 -105.94 36.90 -0.36
CA GLN A 43 -107.03 36.31 -1.12
C GLN A 43 -107.26 34.90 -0.58
N ALA A 44 -108.41 34.72 0.07
CA ALA A 44 -108.95 33.41 0.40
C ALA A 44 -109.10 32.61 -0.90
N GLY A 45 -108.22 31.63 -1.07
CA GLY A 45 -108.14 30.81 -2.28
C GLY A 45 -107.76 29.38 -1.93
N GLN A 46 -108.73 28.65 -1.38
CA GLN A 46 -108.84 27.19 -1.38
C GLN A 46 -107.81 26.42 -0.53
N ASP A 47 -108.26 25.37 0.14
CA ASP A 47 -107.37 24.31 0.64
C ASP A 47 -106.48 23.84 -0.52
N ALA A 48 -105.23 24.30 -0.56
CA ALA A 48 -104.26 23.91 -1.57
C ALA A 48 -103.82 22.46 -1.31
N ARG A 49 -104.72 21.51 -1.56
CA ARG A 49 -104.40 20.09 -1.61
C ARG A 49 -103.64 19.87 -2.91
N PHE A 50 -102.35 19.59 -2.82
CA PHE A 50 -101.53 19.23 -3.97
C PHE A 50 -102.21 18.12 -4.77
N THR A 51 -102.42 18.35 -6.07
CA THR A 51 -102.97 17.31 -6.95
C THR A 51 -101.88 16.28 -7.25
N ALA A 52 -102.26 15.07 -7.67
CA ALA A 52 -101.29 14.04 -8.07
C ALA A 52 -100.33 14.53 -9.17
N ALA A 53 -100.84 15.36 -10.10
CA ALA A 53 -100.04 15.97 -11.17
C ALA A 53 -99.00 16.98 -10.65
N ASP A 54 -99.33 17.76 -9.62
CA ASP A 54 -98.39 18.71 -9.00
C ASP A 54 -97.23 17.99 -8.30
N LEU A 55 -97.52 16.88 -7.62
CA LEU A 55 -96.49 16.03 -7.00
C LEU A 55 -95.57 15.39 -8.04
N GLU A 56 -96.11 14.95 -9.19
CA GLU A 56 -95.31 14.40 -10.29
C GLU A 56 -94.36 15.44 -10.88
N ARG A 57 -94.83 16.68 -11.06
CA ARG A 57 -94.03 17.80 -11.57
C ARG A 57 -92.89 18.16 -10.61
N VAL A 58 -93.18 18.29 -9.31
CA VAL A 58 -92.14 18.56 -8.30
C VAL A 58 -91.11 17.43 -8.26
N ARG A 59 -91.54 16.16 -8.36
CA ARG A 59 -90.61 15.02 -8.45
C ARG A 59 -89.72 15.06 -9.68
N GLN A 60 -90.25 15.49 -10.83
CA GLN A 60 -89.44 15.67 -12.05
C GLN A 60 -88.41 16.78 -11.87
N GLU A 61 -88.82 17.95 -11.38
CA GLU A 61 -87.91 19.07 -11.13
C GLU A 61 -86.83 18.74 -10.08
N GLU A 62 -87.17 17.98 -9.04
CA GLU A 62 -86.21 17.49 -8.05
C GLU A 62 -85.26 16.46 -8.64
N LYS A 63 -85.75 15.52 -9.44
CA LYS A 63 -84.91 14.54 -10.16
C LYS A 63 -83.93 15.24 -11.08
N ASP A 64 -84.38 16.18 -11.91
CA ASP A 64 -83.51 16.89 -12.86
C ASP A 64 -82.40 17.66 -12.13
N LYS A 65 -82.74 18.33 -11.02
CA LYS A 65 -81.75 19.01 -10.16
C LYS A 65 -80.77 18.03 -9.52
N LEU A 66 -81.24 16.87 -9.04
CA LEU A 66 -80.40 15.85 -8.39
C LEU A 66 -79.48 15.17 -9.41
N TYR A 67 -79.98 14.76 -10.58
CA TYR A 67 -79.14 14.18 -11.63
C TYR A 67 -78.12 15.17 -12.18
N SER A 68 -78.48 16.44 -12.34
CA SER A 68 -77.52 17.49 -12.71
C SER A 68 -76.44 17.72 -11.66
N ARG A 69 -76.77 17.55 -10.37
CA ARG A 69 -75.75 17.61 -9.29
C ARG A 69 -74.88 16.37 -9.28
N LEU A 70 -75.47 15.18 -9.46
CA LEU A 70 -74.75 13.92 -9.50
C LEU A 70 -73.76 13.90 -10.67
N SER A 71 -74.19 14.30 -11.86
CA SER A 71 -73.31 14.38 -13.04
C SER A 71 -72.12 15.32 -12.80
N LYS A 72 -72.33 16.47 -12.16
CA LYS A 72 -71.25 17.41 -11.80
C LYS A 72 -70.30 16.86 -10.73
N VAL A 73 -70.78 15.99 -9.85
CA VAL A 73 -69.94 15.31 -8.86
C VAL A 73 -69.11 14.23 -9.55
N ASP A 74 -69.71 13.46 -10.44
CA ASP A 74 -69.03 12.43 -11.23
C ASP A 74 -67.92 13.05 -12.09
N GLU A 75 -68.22 14.14 -12.82
CA GLU A 75 -67.22 14.92 -13.58
C GLU A 75 -66.05 15.42 -12.69
N ARG A 76 -66.35 15.86 -11.46
CA ARG A 76 -65.32 16.28 -10.50
C ARG A 76 -64.51 15.10 -9.97
N SER A 77 -65.12 13.96 -9.72
CA SER A 77 -64.39 12.77 -9.29
C SER A 77 -63.46 12.27 -10.39
N GLU A 78 -63.91 12.24 -11.64
CA GLU A 78 -63.05 11.87 -12.77
C GLU A 78 -61.88 12.85 -12.95
N ALA A 79 -62.14 14.17 -12.80
CA ALA A 79 -61.09 15.18 -12.82
C ALA A 79 -60.07 15.00 -11.67
N LEU A 80 -60.52 14.70 -10.46
CA LEU A 80 -59.63 14.45 -9.33
C LEU A 80 -58.85 13.14 -9.48
N GLU A 81 -59.45 12.08 -10.00
CA GLU A 81 -58.77 10.81 -10.25
C GLU A 81 -57.67 10.95 -11.30
N THR A 82 -57.94 11.71 -12.37
CA THR A 82 -56.92 12.01 -13.39
C THR A 82 -55.78 12.84 -12.83
N GLU A 83 -56.05 13.88 -12.03
CA GLU A 83 -55.02 14.68 -11.36
C GLU A 83 -54.20 13.86 -10.35
N LEU A 84 -54.83 12.98 -9.57
CA LEU A 84 -54.10 12.08 -8.67
C LEU A 84 -53.23 11.07 -9.42
N LYS A 85 -53.67 10.62 -10.59
CA LYS A 85 -52.90 9.71 -11.43
C LYS A 85 -51.66 10.43 -11.98
N THR A 86 -51.81 11.62 -12.53
CA THR A 86 -50.67 12.40 -13.05
C THR A 86 -49.69 12.77 -11.95
N LEU A 87 -50.16 13.18 -10.77
CA LEU A 87 -49.29 13.47 -9.62
C LEU A 87 -48.51 12.24 -9.12
N ARG A 88 -49.12 11.05 -9.15
CA ARG A 88 -48.43 9.80 -8.81
C ARG A 88 -47.38 9.44 -9.85
N GLU A 89 -47.70 9.56 -11.12
CA GLU A 89 -46.76 9.30 -12.22
C GLU A 89 -45.58 10.28 -12.18
N GLU A 90 -45.82 11.57 -11.90
CA GLU A 90 -44.76 12.58 -11.76
C GLU A 90 -43.87 12.30 -10.55
N ARG A 91 -44.45 11.96 -9.39
CA ARG A 91 -43.66 11.56 -8.21
C ARG A 91 -42.80 10.34 -8.48
N GLN A 92 -43.39 9.30 -9.08
CA GLN A 92 -42.64 8.08 -9.42
C GLN A 92 -41.53 8.36 -10.42
N ALA A 93 -41.78 9.23 -11.41
CA ALA A 93 -40.77 9.63 -12.38
C ALA A 93 -39.62 10.40 -11.72
N ARG A 94 -39.91 11.34 -10.81
CA ARG A 94 -38.89 12.08 -10.05
C ARG A 94 -38.08 11.17 -9.14
N GLU A 95 -38.74 10.30 -8.38
CA GLU A 95 -38.07 9.33 -7.50
C GLU A 95 -37.19 8.37 -8.31
N ALA A 96 -37.64 7.92 -9.48
CA ALA A 96 -36.84 7.07 -10.37
C ALA A 96 -35.64 7.82 -10.97
N GLU A 97 -35.80 9.08 -11.37
CA GLU A 97 -34.70 9.90 -11.89
C GLU A 97 -33.66 10.18 -10.80
N GLU A 98 -34.09 10.55 -9.59
CA GLU A 98 -33.19 10.75 -8.45
C GLU A 98 -32.48 9.46 -8.07
N ALA A 99 -33.18 8.32 -8.03
CA ALA A 99 -32.57 7.02 -7.78
C ALA A 99 -31.54 6.65 -8.84
N GLN A 100 -31.82 6.92 -10.13
CA GLN A 100 -30.86 6.69 -11.21
C GLN A 100 -29.63 7.59 -11.10
N ARG A 101 -29.81 8.88 -10.78
CA ARG A 101 -28.70 9.81 -10.55
C ARG A 101 -27.83 9.38 -9.37
N GLN A 102 -28.46 9.01 -8.25
CA GLN A 102 -27.73 8.51 -7.08
C GLN A 102 -26.98 7.21 -7.38
N GLN A 103 -27.57 6.28 -8.14
CA GLN A 103 -26.87 5.07 -8.56
C GLN A 103 -25.67 5.39 -9.47
N ALA A 104 -25.84 6.26 -10.46
CA ALA A 104 -24.75 6.67 -11.35
C ALA A 104 -23.61 7.38 -10.58
N GLU A 105 -23.94 8.24 -9.62
CA GLU A 105 -22.96 8.88 -8.73
C GLU A 105 -22.24 7.86 -7.85
N GLN A 106 -22.95 6.88 -7.30
CA GLN A 106 -22.33 5.82 -6.51
C GLN A 106 -21.41 4.93 -7.35
N ASP A 107 -21.81 4.58 -8.57
CA ASP A 107 -21.01 3.72 -9.43
C ASP A 107 -19.77 4.46 -9.97
N THR A 108 -19.90 5.74 -10.28
CA THR A 108 -18.74 6.59 -10.60
C THR A 108 -17.81 6.78 -9.40
N ALA A 109 -18.34 6.88 -8.18
CA ALA A 109 -17.53 6.95 -6.96
C ALA A 109 -16.80 5.62 -6.69
N LYS A 110 -17.47 4.47 -6.86
CA LYS A 110 -16.88 3.14 -6.70
C LYS A 110 -15.77 2.89 -7.71
N THR A 111 -16.03 3.15 -8.99
CA THR A 111 -15.03 2.97 -10.06
C THR A 111 -13.80 3.85 -9.84
N LYS A 112 -13.99 5.10 -9.40
CA LYS A 112 -12.87 5.98 -9.00
C LYS A 112 -12.09 5.39 -7.82
N ALA A 113 -12.78 4.97 -6.76
CA ALA A 113 -12.14 4.37 -5.59
C ALA A 113 -11.34 3.09 -5.95
N GLU A 114 -11.89 2.22 -6.81
CA GLU A 114 -11.21 1.02 -7.30
C GLU A 114 -9.97 1.37 -8.14
N SER A 115 -10.08 2.38 -9.01
CA SER A 115 -8.95 2.86 -9.82
C SER A 115 -7.85 3.46 -8.94
N GLU A 116 -8.19 4.23 -7.91
CA GLU A 116 -7.23 4.81 -6.97
C GLU A 116 -6.55 3.75 -6.10
N MET A 117 -7.31 2.75 -5.63
CA MET A 117 -6.76 1.63 -4.86
C MET A 117 -5.82 0.78 -5.71
N SER A 118 -6.15 0.54 -6.98
CA SER A 118 -5.25 -0.18 -7.90
C SER A 118 -3.98 0.62 -8.21
N ALA A 119 -4.09 1.94 -8.42
CA ALA A 119 -2.94 2.81 -8.62
C ALA A 119 -2.01 2.85 -7.39
N LYS A 120 -2.57 2.94 -6.18
CA LYS A 120 -1.79 2.89 -4.93
C LYS A 120 -1.05 1.56 -4.78
N ARG A 121 -1.70 0.43 -5.08
CA ARG A 121 -1.06 -0.89 -5.05
C ARG A 121 0.11 -1.00 -6.02
N LEU A 122 -0.06 -0.52 -7.25
CA LEU A 122 1.04 -0.49 -8.23
C LEU A 122 2.20 0.38 -7.76
N LEU A 123 1.91 1.50 -7.13
CA LEU A 123 2.95 2.38 -6.57
C LEU A 123 3.68 1.71 -5.41
N GLU A 124 2.97 1.05 -4.51
CA GLU A 124 3.53 0.30 -3.38
C GLU A 124 4.41 -0.86 -3.87
N GLU A 125 3.91 -1.66 -4.83
CA GLU A 125 4.67 -2.73 -5.45
C GLU A 125 5.97 -2.21 -6.06
N ARG A 126 5.89 -1.14 -6.87
CA ARG A 126 7.07 -0.48 -7.42
C ARG A 126 8.02 0.00 -6.33
N SER A 127 7.52 0.68 -5.30
CA SER A 127 8.36 1.16 -4.21
C SER A 127 9.10 0.02 -3.51
N SER A 128 8.44 -1.13 -3.30
CA SER A 128 9.04 -2.32 -2.70
C SER A 128 10.09 -2.96 -3.60
N GLU A 129 9.90 -2.95 -4.93
CA GLU A 129 10.90 -3.41 -5.89
C GLU A 129 12.14 -2.52 -5.86
N TRP A 130 11.94 -1.20 -5.82
CA TRP A 130 13.03 -0.23 -5.73
C TRP A 130 13.81 -0.36 -4.43
N GLU A 131 13.13 -0.56 -3.31
CA GLU A 131 13.77 -0.77 -2.01
C GLU A 131 14.60 -2.06 -1.99
N LYS A 132 14.05 -3.17 -2.51
CA LYS A 132 14.81 -4.44 -2.66
C LYS A 132 16.03 -4.27 -3.56
N ARG A 133 15.89 -3.58 -4.70
CA ARG A 133 17.01 -3.29 -5.60
C ARG A 133 18.06 -2.41 -4.92
N PHE A 134 17.63 -1.43 -4.15
CA PHE A 134 18.53 -0.55 -3.41
C PHE A 134 19.31 -1.31 -2.33
N GLU A 135 18.64 -2.15 -1.54
CA GLU A 135 19.29 -3.02 -0.56
C GLU A 135 20.31 -3.96 -1.21
N GLN A 136 19.96 -4.54 -2.37
CA GLN A 136 20.88 -5.38 -3.13
C GLN A 136 22.13 -4.61 -3.57
N ILE A 137 21.94 -3.40 -4.14
CA ILE A 137 23.06 -2.55 -4.56
C ILE A 137 23.94 -2.17 -3.37
N GLN A 138 23.36 -1.88 -2.21
CA GLN A 138 24.12 -1.53 -1.01
C GLN A 138 24.94 -2.72 -0.50
N LYS A 139 24.35 -3.92 -0.46
CA LYS A 139 25.06 -5.16 -0.09
C LYS A 139 26.22 -5.45 -1.06
N GLU A 140 25.98 -5.31 -2.37
CA GLU A 140 27.03 -5.47 -3.40
C GLU A 140 28.18 -4.47 -3.17
N ARG A 141 27.88 -3.18 -2.95
CA ARG A 141 28.90 -2.15 -2.69
C ARG A 141 29.67 -2.37 -1.39
N GLU A 142 29.02 -2.89 -0.35
CA GLU A 142 29.68 -3.23 0.91
C GLU A 142 30.62 -4.42 0.73
N GLN A 143 30.20 -5.45 0.00
CA GLN A 143 31.04 -6.59 -0.35
C GLN A 143 32.24 -6.15 -1.20
N GLU A 144 32.03 -5.31 -2.21
CA GLU A 144 33.11 -4.76 -3.03
C GLU A 144 34.11 -3.95 -2.20
N ARG A 145 33.62 -3.06 -1.34
CA ARG A 145 34.50 -2.25 -0.46
C ARG A 145 35.29 -3.14 0.51
N ALA A 146 34.65 -4.15 1.10
CA ALA A 146 35.34 -5.10 1.98
C ALA A 146 36.40 -5.90 1.23
N ALA A 147 36.09 -6.40 0.03
CA ALA A 147 37.03 -7.14 -0.81
C ALA A 147 38.23 -6.27 -1.24
N LEU A 148 37.99 -5.01 -1.64
CA LEU A 148 39.06 -4.08 -2.00
C LEU A 148 39.93 -3.72 -0.80
N ALA A 149 39.36 -3.52 0.38
CA ALA A 149 40.11 -3.28 1.60
C ALA A 149 41.04 -4.47 1.92
N LYS A 150 40.51 -5.69 1.87
CA LYS A 150 41.30 -6.91 2.06
C LYS A 150 42.37 -7.12 1.01
N GLU A 151 42.07 -6.83 -0.25
CA GLU A 151 43.05 -6.86 -1.32
C GLU A 151 44.21 -5.88 -1.06
N SER A 152 43.91 -4.70 -0.52
CA SER A 152 44.95 -3.73 -0.13
C SER A 152 45.82 -4.24 1.02
N GLU A 153 45.22 -4.90 2.02
CA GLU A 153 45.92 -5.52 3.16
C GLU A 153 46.81 -6.67 2.67
N TYR A 154 46.28 -7.54 1.83
CA TYR A 154 47.01 -8.66 1.24
C TYR A 154 48.21 -8.20 0.41
N ASN A 155 48.04 -7.18 -0.43
CA ASN A 155 49.12 -6.65 -1.25
C ASN A 155 50.21 -5.97 -0.39
N LYS A 156 49.83 -5.26 0.67
CA LYS A 156 50.79 -4.70 1.64
C LYS A 156 51.59 -5.81 2.33
N LEU A 157 50.92 -6.86 2.79
CA LEU A 157 51.58 -7.99 3.44
C LEU A 157 52.53 -8.71 2.47
N ARG A 158 52.12 -8.94 1.22
CA ARG A 158 52.97 -9.56 0.20
C ARG A 158 54.20 -8.71 -0.11
N ALA A 159 54.03 -7.40 -0.22
CA ALA A 159 55.15 -6.48 -0.42
C ALA A 159 56.12 -6.53 0.77
N TYR A 160 55.58 -6.55 2.01
CA TYR A 160 56.37 -6.70 3.23
C TYR A 160 57.17 -8.00 3.25
N ILE A 161 56.53 -9.14 2.94
CA ILE A 161 57.20 -10.44 2.85
C ILE A 161 58.33 -10.38 1.82
N GLN A 162 58.09 -9.82 0.64
CA GLN A 162 59.11 -9.73 -0.42
C GLN A 162 60.29 -8.84 -0.02
N GLU A 163 60.02 -7.70 0.64
CA GLU A 163 61.04 -6.79 1.14
C GLU A 163 61.90 -7.47 2.22
N ARG A 164 61.26 -8.07 3.23
CA ARG A 164 61.96 -8.75 4.34
C ARG A 164 62.71 -9.99 3.86
N ALA A 165 62.09 -10.82 3.02
CA ALA A 165 62.75 -11.98 2.42
C ALA A 165 63.95 -11.59 1.54
N GLY A 166 63.87 -10.44 0.86
CA GLY A 166 64.99 -9.88 0.09
C GLY A 166 66.14 -9.39 0.98
N ALA A 167 65.82 -8.69 2.07
CA ALA A 167 66.80 -8.18 3.03
C ALA A 167 67.52 -9.32 3.78
N GLU A 168 66.80 -10.36 4.17
CA GLU A 168 67.30 -11.49 4.97
C GLU A 168 67.79 -12.67 4.11
N ARG A 169 67.82 -12.50 2.77
CA ARG A 169 68.18 -13.56 1.81
C ARG A 169 69.59 -14.13 2.00
N ALA A 170 70.50 -13.35 2.58
CA ALA A 170 71.85 -13.78 2.86
C ALA A 170 71.93 -14.76 4.05
N ASP A 171 70.98 -14.67 4.99
CA ASP A 171 70.99 -15.42 6.25
C ASP A 171 70.10 -16.67 6.19
N ILE A 172 69.22 -16.77 5.20
CA ILE A 172 68.29 -17.89 5.00
C ILE A 172 68.74 -18.73 3.81
N ALA A 173 68.68 -20.05 3.92
CA ALA A 173 68.97 -20.93 2.80
C ALA A 173 68.00 -20.66 1.63
N PRO A 174 68.48 -20.62 0.37
CA PRO A 174 67.64 -20.26 -0.79
C PRO A 174 66.41 -21.16 -0.97
N GLU A 175 66.50 -22.43 -0.56
CA GLU A 175 65.40 -23.41 -0.59
C GLU A 175 64.29 -23.13 0.45
N LEU A 176 64.60 -22.34 1.49
CA LEU A 176 63.70 -22.05 2.59
C LEU A 176 63.00 -20.70 2.46
N VAL A 177 63.45 -19.83 1.55
CA VAL A 177 62.87 -18.49 1.34
C VAL A 177 61.41 -18.54 0.92
N ASP A 178 61.02 -19.57 0.17
CA ASP A 178 59.63 -19.78 -0.28
C ASP A 178 58.68 -20.22 0.87
N LEU A 179 59.22 -20.66 2.00
CA LEU A 179 58.45 -21.10 3.17
C LEU A 179 58.07 -19.95 4.11
N ILE A 180 58.45 -18.70 3.80
CA ILE A 180 58.08 -17.52 4.59
C ILE A 180 56.58 -17.28 4.42
N ALA A 181 55.82 -17.58 5.46
CA ALA A 181 54.36 -17.42 5.50
C ALA A 181 53.91 -16.79 6.83
N GLY A 182 52.82 -16.02 6.77
CA GLY A 182 52.17 -15.39 7.92
C GLY A 182 50.95 -14.59 7.48
N ASN A 183 49.99 -14.36 8.38
CA ASN A 183 48.81 -13.54 8.13
C ASN A 183 48.99 -12.08 8.58
N THR A 184 50.01 -11.81 9.41
CA THR A 184 50.39 -10.47 9.85
C THR A 184 51.89 -10.25 9.69
N PRO A 185 52.36 -8.98 9.69
CA PRO A 185 53.80 -8.67 9.64
C PRO A 185 54.60 -9.37 10.75
N GLU A 186 54.03 -9.45 11.95
CA GLU A 186 54.68 -10.07 13.12
C GLU A 186 54.82 -11.58 12.96
N GLU A 187 53.81 -12.25 12.42
CA GLU A 187 53.89 -13.69 12.10
C GLU A 187 54.94 -13.95 11.02
N VAL A 188 55.07 -13.06 10.04
CA VAL A 188 56.10 -13.13 8.99
C VAL A 188 57.49 -12.99 9.60
N ASP A 189 57.71 -12.04 10.50
CA ASP A 189 59.01 -11.86 11.16
C ASP A 189 59.38 -13.06 12.05
N ALA A 190 58.42 -13.61 12.79
CA ALA A 190 58.63 -14.84 13.56
C ALA A 190 58.97 -16.03 12.64
N SER A 191 58.33 -16.12 11.47
CA SER A 191 58.63 -17.14 10.46
C SER A 191 60.05 -17.01 9.92
N ILE A 192 60.47 -15.77 9.61
CA ILE A 192 61.83 -15.45 9.18
C ILE A 192 62.86 -15.86 10.24
N GLU A 193 62.63 -15.52 11.50
CA GLU A 193 63.53 -15.88 12.61
C GLU A 193 63.69 -17.40 12.74
N MET A 194 62.57 -18.14 12.72
CA MET A 194 62.60 -19.61 12.72
C MET A 194 63.37 -20.19 11.52
N LEU A 195 63.30 -19.56 10.34
CA LEU A 195 64.00 -20.03 9.15
C LEU A 195 65.50 -19.71 9.18
N LYS A 196 65.91 -18.59 9.79
CA LYS A 196 67.32 -18.28 10.07
C LYS A 196 67.90 -19.32 11.03
N ASP A 197 67.18 -19.64 12.10
CA ASP A 197 67.58 -20.68 13.06
C ASP A 197 67.70 -22.05 12.39
N LYS A 198 66.70 -22.46 11.61
CA LYS A 198 66.74 -23.73 10.86
C LYS A 198 67.88 -23.76 9.85
N THR A 199 68.18 -22.65 9.18
CA THR A 199 69.32 -22.55 8.25
C THR A 199 70.63 -22.80 8.98
N SER A 200 70.82 -22.18 10.16
CA SER A 200 72.02 -22.39 10.98
C SER A 200 72.16 -23.85 11.45
N GLN A 201 71.04 -24.49 11.83
CA GLN A 201 71.00 -25.90 12.23
C GLN A 201 71.29 -26.84 11.06
N ILE A 202 70.76 -26.57 9.87
CA ILE A 202 71.04 -27.35 8.67
C ILE A 202 72.51 -27.23 8.31
N PHE A 203 73.10 -26.03 8.37
CA PHE A 203 74.53 -25.86 8.08
C PHE A 203 75.41 -26.66 9.04
N GLN A 204 75.14 -26.60 10.35
CA GLN A 204 75.84 -27.39 11.37
C GLN A 204 75.66 -28.91 11.14
N SER A 205 74.43 -29.33 10.83
CA SER A 205 74.10 -30.73 10.55
C SER A 205 74.81 -31.23 9.30
N VAL A 206 74.78 -30.48 8.20
CA VAL A 206 75.46 -30.82 6.94
C VAL A 206 76.98 -30.89 7.14
N GLN A 207 77.57 -29.97 7.91
CA GLN A 207 79.00 -30.01 8.23
C GLN A 207 79.37 -31.29 9.00
N SER A 208 78.60 -31.63 10.05
CA SER A 208 78.81 -32.87 10.82
C SER A 208 78.55 -34.14 9.99
N ALA A 209 77.57 -34.09 9.09
CA ALA A 209 77.23 -35.19 8.20
C ALA A 209 78.26 -35.37 7.09
N GLN A 210 78.91 -34.31 6.59
CA GLN A 210 80.00 -34.41 5.62
C GLN A 210 81.28 -35.01 6.23
N GLU A 211 81.58 -34.67 7.48
CA GLU A 211 82.67 -35.30 8.24
C GLU A 211 82.40 -36.79 8.45
N THR A 212 81.15 -37.15 8.78
CA THR A 212 80.73 -38.54 8.96
C THR A 212 80.60 -39.30 7.64
N ALA A 213 80.11 -38.68 6.57
CA ALA A 213 79.93 -39.29 5.25
C ALA A 213 81.28 -39.58 4.55
N ARG A 214 82.32 -38.77 4.82
CA ARG A 214 83.70 -39.10 4.39
C ARG A 214 84.23 -40.39 5.05
N SER A 215 83.68 -40.82 6.19
CA SER A 215 84.03 -42.08 6.86
C SER A 215 83.18 -43.28 6.44
N GLN A 216 82.07 -43.08 5.70
CA GLN A 216 81.10 -44.15 5.39
C GLN A 216 80.64 -44.17 3.92
N MET A 217 81.54 -43.93 2.95
CA MET A 217 81.22 -44.19 1.53
C MET A 217 81.12 -45.71 1.24
N ARG A 218 79.95 -46.30 1.45
CA ARG A 218 79.48 -47.50 0.73
C ARG A 218 77.96 -47.51 0.64
N GLY A 219 77.45 -47.48 -0.58
CA GLY A 219 76.07 -47.13 -0.89
C GLY A 219 75.02 -48.22 -0.68
N VAL A 220 73.75 -47.84 -0.86
CA VAL A 220 72.66 -48.74 -1.20
C VAL A 220 71.54 -47.98 -1.92
N ALA A 221 70.73 -48.76 -2.65
CA ALA A 221 69.80 -48.39 -3.70
C ALA A 221 68.50 -47.69 -3.26
N ALA A 222 67.85 -47.03 -4.24
CA ALA A 222 66.55 -46.40 -4.12
C ALA A 222 65.39 -47.40 -4.27
N THR A 223 64.51 -47.44 -3.27
CA THR A 223 63.15 -48.02 -3.27
C THR A 223 62.33 -47.07 -2.38
N GLY A 224 61.07 -46.68 -2.60
CA GLY A 224 60.07 -46.95 -3.64
C GLY A 224 58.78 -46.17 -3.29
N TYR A 225 57.92 -46.03 -4.30
CA TYR A 225 56.44 -45.98 -4.31
C TYR A 225 55.59 -44.88 -3.58
N THR A 226 54.71 -44.26 -4.40
CA THR A 226 53.36 -43.68 -4.19
C THR A 226 53.12 -42.48 -3.27
N GLY A 227 52.13 -41.61 -3.53
CA GLY A 227 50.86 -41.89 -4.21
C GLY A 227 50.12 -40.73 -4.84
N ASN A 228 49.15 -41.11 -5.68
CA ASN A 228 48.11 -40.26 -6.22
C ASN A 228 47.19 -39.79 -5.08
N GLY A 229 46.87 -38.50 -5.08
CA GLY A 229 45.65 -37.97 -4.47
C GLY A 229 44.92 -37.11 -5.52
N PRO A 230 43.70 -37.47 -5.95
CA PRO A 230 42.87 -36.56 -6.71
C PRO A 230 42.19 -35.61 -5.70
N THR A 231 42.54 -34.33 -5.71
CA THR A 231 41.79 -33.34 -4.93
C THR A 231 40.65 -32.80 -5.76
N ASP A 232 39.44 -33.10 -5.28
CA ASP A 232 38.15 -32.57 -5.67
C ASP A 232 38.18 -31.05 -5.88
N GLY A 233 37.97 -30.63 -7.12
CA GLY A 233 37.66 -29.24 -7.47
C GLY A 233 36.16 -29.01 -7.45
N GLU A 234 35.49 -29.22 -6.33
CA GLU A 234 34.15 -28.65 -6.12
C GLU A 234 34.31 -27.14 -5.89
N ALA A 235 34.36 -26.39 -6.99
CA ALA A 235 34.16 -24.95 -7.00
C ALA A 235 32.68 -24.64 -6.70
N GLY A 236 32.24 -24.96 -5.49
CA GLY A 236 30.98 -24.47 -4.95
C GLY A 236 31.09 -22.96 -4.80
N SER A 237 30.29 -22.21 -5.55
CA SER A 237 30.21 -20.76 -5.45
C SER A 237 29.62 -20.34 -4.10
N ARG A 238 30.43 -20.33 -3.04
CA ARG A 238 30.02 -19.80 -1.75
C ARG A 238 29.83 -18.29 -1.88
N GLN A 239 28.61 -17.83 -1.59
CA GLN A 239 28.29 -16.43 -1.42
C GLN A 239 28.77 -16.03 -0.02
N LEU A 240 29.87 -15.26 0.06
CA LEU A 240 30.42 -14.72 1.31
C LEU A 240 29.81 -13.34 1.57
N SER A 241 29.41 -13.05 2.81
CA SER A 241 28.93 -11.73 3.18
C SER A 241 30.08 -10.74 3.36
N ALA A 242 29.78 -9.43 3.38
CA ALA A 242 30.81 -8.40 3.58
C ALA A 242 31.54 -8.55 4.93
N GLU A 243 30.81 -8.97 5.97
CA GLU A 243 31.38 -9.21 7.30
C GLU A 243 32.27 -10.46 7.31
N ASP A 244 31.89 -11.50 6.58
CA ASP A 244 32.72 -12.71 6.45
C ASP A 244 34.03 -12.41 5.73
N ILE A 245 33.99 -11.62 4.64
CA ILE A 245 35.18 -11.18 3.90
C ILE A 245 36.10 -10.37 4.81
N LYS A 246 35.53 -9.51 5.67
CA LYS A 246 36.29 -8.67 6.60
C LYS A 246 36.98 -9.48 7.69
N ASN A 247 36.35 -10.52 8.20
CA ASN A 247 36.87 -11.32 9.32
C ASN A 247 37.71 -12.53 8.87
N MET A 248 37.76 -12.81 7.56
CA MET A 248 38.54 -13.93 7.02
C MET A 248 40.06 -13.70 7.15
N PRO A 249 40.83 -14.73 7.55
CA PRO A 249 42.30 -14.66 7.56
C PRO A 249 42.87 -14.53 6.14
N MET A 250 44.02 -13.87 6.00
CA MET A 250 44.60 -13.56 4.69
C MET A 250 44.94 -14.80 3.86
N ALA A 251 45.39 -15.87 4.51
CA ALA A 251 45.63 -17.14 3.84
C ALA A 251 44.36 -17.77 3.22
N GLU A 252 43.19 -17.56 3.84
CA GLU A 252 41.91 -18.02 3.29
C GLU A 252 41.38 -17.08 2.21
N PHE A 253 41.53 -15.77 2.40
CA PHE A 253 41.18 -14.77 1.37
C PHE A 253 41.95 -15.03 0.07
N ALA A 254 43.24 -15.37 0.14
CA ALA A 254 44.06 -15.69 -1.02
C ALA A 254 43.49 -16.82 -1.89
N LYS A 255 42.82 -17.82 -1.28
CA LYS A 255 42.20 -18.95 -1.99
C LYS A 255 40.93 -18.52 -2.74
N TYR A 256 40.13 -17.62 -2.16
CA TYR A 256 38.85 -17.18 -2.74
C TYR A 256 38.94 -15.87 -3.54
N ARG A 257 40.11 -15.23 -3.55
CA ARG A 257 40.39 -13.95 -4.23
C ARG A 257 39.90 -13.92 -5.68
N SER A 258 40.23 -14.95 -6.48
CA SER A 258 39.87 -15.01 -7.90
C SER A 258 38.35 -15.09 -8.12
N GLN A 259 37.63 -15.71 -7.21
CA GLN A 259 36.17 -15.83 -7.25
C GLN A 259 35.49 -14.55 -6.75
N LEU A 260 36.01 -13.93 -5.68
CA LEU A 260 35.47 -12.69 -5.10
C LEU A 260 35.67 -11.49 -6.04
N LEU A 261 36.88 -11.31 -6.57
CA LEU A 261 37.17 -10.23 -7.53
C LEU A 261 36.62 -10.55 -8.93
N GLY A 262 36.64 -11.83 -9.34
CA GLY A 262 36.12 -12.24 -10.63
C GLY A 262 34.59 -12.18 -10.74
N ALA A 263 33.87 -12.39 -9.63
CA ALA A 263 32.43 -12.14 -9.55
C ALA A 263 32.14 -10.64 -9.60
N ALA A 264 32.90 -9.81 -8.86
CA ALA A 264 32.75 -8.35 -8.89
C ALA A 264 32.98 -7.77 -10.30
N SER A 265 33.99 -8.24 -11.05
CA SER A 265 34.26 -7.75 -12.41
C SER A 265 33.28 -8.26 -13.47
N LYS A 266 32.70 -9.47 -13.29
CA LYS A 266 31.70 -10.02 -14.20
C LYS A 266 30.33 -9.38 -14.00
N GLN A 267 29.99 -8.99 -12.77
CA GLN A 267 28.74 -8.30 -12.46
C GLN A 267 28.74 -6.85 -12.99
N SER A 268 29.88 -6.15 -12.96
CA SER A 268 29.99 -4.77 -13.48
C SER A 268 29.84 -4.70 -15.01
N ASN A 269 30.36 -5.71 -15.73
CA ASN A 269 30.35 -5.72 -17.20
C ASN A 269 28.98 -6.07 -17.81
N ASN A 270 28.07 -6.68 -17.04
CA ASN A 270 26.70 -6.95 -17.48
C ASN A 270 25.72 -5.79 -17.23
N ARG A 271 26.17 -4.67 -16.63
CA ARG A 271 25.32 -3.50 -16.33
C ARG A 271 25.28 -2.42 -17.44
N GLY A 272 25.88 -2.66 -18.61
CA GLY A 272 26.12 -1.61 -19.61
C GLY A 272 25.76 -1.91 -21.07
N LEU A 273 24.85 -2.86 -21.39
CA LEU A 273 24.56 -3.16 -22.80
C LEU A 273 23.08 -3.27 -23.20
N PHE A 274 22.11 -3.03 -22.30
CA PHE A 274 20.71 -2.91 -22.71
C PHE A 274 19.99 -1.87 -21.85
N ASP A 275 20.06 -0.62 -22.29
CA ASP A 275 18.98 0.39 -22.23
C ASP A 275 19.17 1.32 -23.44
#